data_AF-A0A7J9ICN4-F1
#
_entry.id   AF-A0A7J9ICN4-F1
#
_cell.length_a   1.000
_cell.length_b   1.000
_cell.length_c   1.000
_cell.angle_alpha   90.00
_cell.angle_beta   90.00
_cell.angle_gamma   90.00
#
_symmetry.space_group_name_H-M   'P 1'
#
loop_
_entity.id
_entity.type
_entity.pdbx_description
1 polymer ?
#
loop_
_entity_poly.entity_id
_entity_poly.type
_entity_poly.pdbx_seq_one_letter_code
_entity_poly.pdbx_strand_id
1 'polypeptide(L)' 'NSILCKSTAPNQTTVKFLQSKSKASAMLAQAKTKKEYKKSWLKCSTQWILDQKTRNLQRLQSK' A
#
# COMPACT_ATOMS: atom_id res chain seq x y z
N ASN A 1 -6.97 -31.33 12.42
CA ASN A 1 -5.67 -30.67 12.13
C ASN A 1 -5.92 -29.26 11.63
N SER A 2 -6.23 -28.32 12.52
CA SER A 2 -6.34 -26.91 12.12
C SER A 2 -4.92 -26.39 11.93
N ILE A 3 -4.59 -26.07 10.68
CA ILE A 3 -3.36 -25.33 10.40
C ILE A 3 -3.64 -23.92 10.89
N LEU A 4 -3.33 -23.68 12.16
CA LEU A 4 -3.27 -22.35 12.73
C LEU A 4 -2.14 -21.63 11.98
N CYS A 5 -2.48 -20.99 10.87
CA CYS A 5 -1.54 -20.14 10.14
C CYS A 5 -1.01 -19.12 11.14
N LYS A 6 0.25 -19.31 11.56
CA LYS A 6 0.94 -18.39 12.46
C LYS A 6 0.94 -17.05 11.75
N SER A 7 0.09 -16.13 12.23
CA SER A 7 0.07 -14.76 11.73
C SER A 7 1.38 -14.13 12.15
N THR A 8 2.39 -14.22 11.30
CA THR A 8 3.64 -13.49 11.50
C THR A 8 3.25 -12.02 11.50
N ALA A 9 3.47 -11.33 12.62
CA ALA A 9 3.14 -9.92 12.72
C ALA A 9 3.78 -9.17 11.53
N PRO A 10 3.01 -8.35 10.79
CA PRO A 10 3.54 -7.66 9.64
C PRO A 10 4.74 -6.82 10.07
N ASN A 11 5.86 -6.98 9.36
CA ASN A 11 7.06 -6.19 9.64
C ASN A 11 6.74 -4.68 9.52
N GLN A 12 7.54 -3.82 10.16
CA GLN A 12 7.28 -2.38 10.23
C GLN A 12 7.07 -1.74 8.84
N THR A 13 7.76 -2.26 7.82
CA THR A 13 7.59 -1.85 6.41
C THR A 13 6.22 -2.22 5.85
N THR A 14 5.71 -3.41 6.15
CA THR A 14 4.38 -3.87 5.75
C THR A 14 3.28 -3.07 6.45
N VAL A 15 3.46 -2.74 7.73
CA VAL A 15 2.53 -1.88 8.47
C VAL A 15 2.46 -0.48 7.84
N LYS A 16 3.62 0.13 7.55
CA LYS A 16 3.68 1.43 6.87
C LYS A 16 3.05 1.39 5.48
N PHE A 17 3.27 0.31 4.72
CA PHE A 17 2.64 0.10 3.41
C PHE A 17 1.10 0.05 3.52
N LEU A 18 0.58 -0.74 4.46
CA LEU A 18 -0.86 -0.88 4.66
C LEU A 18 -1.51 0.43 5.11
N GLN A 19 -0.85 1.18 6.00
CA GLN A 19 -1.30 2.52 6.41
C GLN A 19 -1.32 3.50 5.24
N SER A 20 -0.27 3.55 4.42
CA SER A 20 -0.21 4.42 3.24
C SER A 20 -1.33 4.09 2.24
N LYS A 21 -1.60 2.80 2.02
CA LYS A 21 -2.67 2.33 1.14
C LYS A 21 -4.06 2.69 1.69
N SER A 22 -4.27 2.52 3.00
CA SER A 22 -5.51 2.91 3.67
C SER A 22 -5.75 4.42 3.61
N LYS A 23 -4.71 5.23 3.87
CA LYS A 23 -4.75 6.70 3.77
C LYS A 23 -5.08 7.17 2.35
N ALA A 24 -4.45 6.56 1.34
CA ALA A 24 -4.74 6.80 -0.07
C ALA A 24 -6.22 6.52 -0.39
N SER A 25 -6.76 5.40 0.09
CA SER A 25 -8.17 5.03 -0.09
C SER A 25 -9.11 6.04 0.59
N ALA A 26 -8.79 6.49 1.79
CA ALA A 26 -9.58 7.48 2.51
C ALA A 26 -9.58 8.84 1.78
N MET A 27 -8.43 9.26 1.24
CA MET A 27 -8.34 10.49 0.44
C MET A 27 -9.15 10.41 -0.86
N LEU A 28 -9.24 9.23 -1.48
CA LEU A 28 -10.07 9.01 -2.66
C LEU A 28 -11.56 9.02 -2.30
N ALA A 29 -11.94 8.41 -1.17
CA ALA A 29 -13.33 8.38 -0.70
C ALA A 29 -13.82 9.77 -0.23
N GLN A 30 -12.93 10.61 0.31
CA GLN A 30 -13.27 11.98 0.73
C GLN A 30 -13.29 13.00 -0.41
N ALA A 31 -12.82 12.64 -1.62
CA ALA A 31 -12.78 13.57 -2.73
C ALA A 31 -14.20 13.97 -3.15
N LYS A 32 -14.54 15.26 -3.01
CA LYS A 32 -15.87 15.78 -3.33
C LYS A 32 -16.01 16.18 -4.79
N THR A 33 -14.88 16.43 -5.47
CA THR A 33 -14.85 16.85 -6.87
C THR A 33 -14.04 15.89 -7.73
N LYS A 34 -14.40 15.78 -9.02
CA LYS A 34 -13.67 14.97 -10.01
C LYS A 34 -12.20 15.41 -10.16
N LYS A 35 -11.92 16.70 -9.97
CA LYS A 35 -10.57 17.28 -10.04
C LYS A 35 -9.71 16.80 -8.86
N GLU A 36 -10.25 16.86 -7.64
CA GLU A 36 -9.59 16.34 -6.44
C GLU A 36 -9.40 14.82 -6.51
N TYR A 37 -10.41 14.10 -6.99
CA TYR A 37 -10.32 12.66 -7.20
C TYR A 37 -9.18 12.31 -8.15
N LYS A 38 -9.12 12.97 -9.33
CA LYS A 38 -8.03 12.75 -10.30
C LYS A 38 -6.65 13.08 -9.73
N LYS A 39 -6.54 14.19 -8.98
CA LYS A 39 -5.27 14.61 -8.35
C LYS A 39 -4.82 13.61 -7.27
N SER A 40 -5.74 13.19 -6.41
CA SER A 40 -5.49 12.19 -5.38
C SER A 40 -5.18 10.82 -5.99
N TRP A 41 -5.91 10.40 -7.02
CA TRP A 41 -5.68 9.14 -7.72
C TRP A 41 -4.32 9.09 -8.39
N LEU A 42 -3.94 10.17 -9.08
CA LEU A 42 -2.62 10.27 -9.71
C LEU A 42 -1.50 10.11 -8.66
N LYS A 43 -1.62 10.83 -7.54
CA LYS A 43 -0.67 10.75 -6.43
C LYS A 43 -0.62 9.36 -5.77
N CYS A 44 -1.77 8.71 -5.61
CA CYS A 44 -1.84 7.37 -5.05
C CYS A 44 -1.28 6.32 -6.02
N SER A 45 -1.54 6.48 -7.31
CA SER A 45 -1.08 5.58 -8.36
C SER A 45 0.45 5.60 -8.49
N THR A 46 1.07 6.79 -8.51
CA THR A 46 2.54 6.91 -8.54
C THR A 46 3.19 6.33 -7.29
N GLN A 47 2.62 6.58 -6.10
CA GLN A 47 3.11 5.99 -4.86
C GLN A 47 3.00 4.45 -4.87
N TRP A 48 1.90 3.91 -5.39
CA TRP A 48 1.71 2.46 -5.48
C TRP A 48 2.74 1.80 -6.41
N ILE A 49 3.06 2.43 -7.55
CA ILE A 49 4.10 1.95 -8.47
C ILE A 49 5.47 1.92 -7.79
N LEU A 50 5.82 2.97 -7.03
CA LEU A 50 7.06 3.01 -6.26
C LEU A 50 7.11 1.91 -5.21
N ASP A 51 6.04 1.73 -4.43
CA ASP A 51 5.95 0.67 -3.41
C ASP A 51 6.05 -0.74 -4.02
N GLN A 52 5.50 -0.97 -5.23
CA GLN A 52 5.67 -2.23 -5.96
C GLN A 52 7.12 -2.47 -6.35
N LYS A 53 7.82 -1.46 -6.88
CA LYS A 53 9.24 -1.55 -7.19
C LYS A 53 10.07 -1.89 -5.95
N THR A 54 9.82 -1.20 -4.83
CA THR A 54 10.53 -1.45 -3.57
C THR A 54 10.34 -2.88 -3.07
N ARG A 55 9.12 -3.43 -3.13
CA ARG A 55 8.88 -4.83 -2.77
C ARG A 55 9.56 -5.83 -3.68
N ASN A 56 9.57 -5.57 -4.98
CA ASN A 56 10.25 -6.44 -5.93
C ASN A 56 11.76 -6.45 -5.70
N LEU A 57 12.35 -5.30 -5.40
CA LEU A 57 13.77 -5.19 -5.01
C LEU A 57 14.06 -5.93 -3.70
N GLN A 58 13.24 -5.78 -2.66
CA GLN A 58 13.42 -6.51 -1.40
C GLN A 58 13.30 -8.03 -1.57
N ARG A 59 12.40 -8.50 -2.45
CA ARG A 59 12.28 -9.92 -2.79
C ARG A 59 13.49 -10.45 -3.56
N LEU A 60 14.11 -9.63 -4.41
CA LEU A 60 15.33 -9.99 -5.13
C LEU A 60 16.55 -10.05 -4.20
N GLN A 61 16.62 -9.19 -3.19
CA GLN A 61 17.70 -9.15 -2.20
C GLN A 61 17.56 -10.23 -1.09
N SER A 62 16.41 -10.90 -1.00
CA SER A 62 16.13 -11.95 -0.03
C SER A 62 16.28 -13.37 -0.60
N LYS A 63 16.78 -13.50 -1.83
CA LYS A 63 17.17 -14.76 -2.49
C LYS A 63 18.68 -14.91 -2.45
#